data_AF-A0A1F6CQV6-F1
#
_entry.id   AF-A0A1F6CQV6-F1
#
_cell.length_a   1.000
_cell.length_b   1.000
_cell.length_c   1.000
_cell.angle_alpha   90.00
_cell.angle_beta   90.00
_cell.angle_gamma   90.00
#
_symmetry.space_group_name_H-M   'P 1'
#
loop_
_entity.id
_entity.type
_entity.pdbx_description
1 polymer ?
#
loop_
_entity_poly.entity_id
_entity_poly.type
_entity_poly.pdbx_seq_one_letter_code
_entity_poly.pdbx_strand_id
1 'polypeptide(L)'
;MGIGSYLPSAQFSLILTSVLLAGGFIWAADYYTSPKNPSAIGPAPTPSAYTTQGLDWRAALATIQGEPTLPTPPSADVVANLLAASETPNVTETIGRTILVNLGEAKAQGLGSDTPTQERIVSSALAKIDSSQNTTLYTTADLAVVADNPQSLAIYGNGVISTLEQHPKASPEETLLAIGNAVDSGDSSHLAGLTEIANAYKNAANELVALSVPKTLSPLHLQMVNNISRIASTYADMKVMLADPLRGLAGLRTFQSLTEETSRLFINIAQAFDKNGILFNEDEPGYAWSLLVAPY
;
A
#
# COMPACT_ATOMS: atom_id res chain seq x y z
N MET A 1 -5.41 -21.83 -44.18
CA MET A 1 -5.40 -22.18 -42.74
C MET A 1 -5.92 -20.98 -41.98
N GLY A 2 -6.92 -21.20 -41.12
CA GLY A 2 -7.84 -20.16 -40.64
C GLY A 2 -7.21 -19.11 -39.73
N ILE A 3 -7.60 -17.86 -39.96
CA ILE A 3 -7.37 -16.72 -39.08
C ILE A 3 -8.43 -16.85 -37.97
N GLY A 4 -8.09 -17.50 -36.87
CA GLY A 4 -9.02 -17.71 -35.78
C GLY A 4 -8.29 -17.93 -34.46
N SER A 5 -8.71 -17.18 -33.44
CA SER A 5 -8.34 -17.27 -32.01
C SER A 5 -6.97 -16.71 -31.59
N TYR A 6 -6.75 -15.42 -31.85
CA TYR A 6 -5.92 -14.58 -30.99
C TYR A 6 -6.84 -13.73 -30.11
N LEU A 7 -7.24 -14.28 -28.96
CA LEU A 7 -7.81 -13.48 -27.89
C LEU A 7 -6.91 -13.65 -26.66
N PRO A 8 -6.51 -12.55 -25.98
CA PRO A 8 -5.84 -12.67 -24.69
C PRO A 8 -6.77 -13.39 -23.73
N SER A 9 -6.22 -14.15 -22.78
CA SER A 9 -7.03 -14.75 -21.71
C SER A 9 -7.96 -13.70 -21.10
N ALA A 10 -9.16 -14.09 -20.69
CA ALA A 10 -10.17 -13.15 -20.19
C ALA A 10 -9.63 -12.23 -19.07
N GLN A 11 -8.63 -12.71 -18.32
CA GLN A 11 -7.95 -11.98 -17.25
C GLN A 11 -6.90 -10.99 -17.77
N PHE A 12 -6.11 -11.31 -18.80
CA PHE A 12 -5.19 -10.35 -19.42
C PHE A 12 -5.95 -9.26 -20.18
N SER A 13 -7.05 -9.65 -20.84
CA SER A 13 -7.98 -8.68 -21.43
C SER A 13 -8.59 -7.80 -20.35
N LEU A 14 -8.99 -8.33 -19.18
CA LEU A 14 -9.52 -7.58 -18.04
C LEU A 14 -8.51 -6.62 -17.40
N ILE A 15 -7.23 -7.00 -17.29
CA ILE A 15 -6.19 -6.14 -16.70
C ILE A 15 -5.74 -5.07 -17.69
N LEU A 16 -5.57 -5.42 -18.97
CA LEU A 16 -5.26 -4.43 -20.01
C LEU A 16 -6.46 -3.49 -20.25
N THR A 17 -7.70 -4.01 -20.23
CA THR A 17 -8.89 -3.15 -20.23
C THR A 17 -9.04 -2.40 -18.92
N SER A 18 -8.63 -2.88 -17.75
CA SER A 18 -8.71 -2.07 -16.53
C SER A 18 -7.66 -0.97 -16.48
N VAL A 19 -6.47 -1.18 -17.06
CA VAL A 19 -5.45 -0.11 -17.26
C VAL A 19 -5.90 0.89 -18.34
N LEU A 20 -6.50 0.42 -19.43
CA LEU A 20 -7.06 1.29 -20.48
C LEU A 20 -8.37 2.00 -20.05
N LEU A 21 -9.21 1.34 -19.24
CA LEU A 21 -10.41 1.91 -18.63
C LEU A 21 -10.01 2.87 -17.52
N ALA A 22 -8.97 2.61 -16.72
CA ALA A 22 -8.43 3.59 -15.79
C ALA A 22 -7.94 4.83 -16.54
N GLY A 23 -7.19 4.66 -17.64
CA GLY A 23 -6.82 5.78 -18.53
C GLY A 23 -8.02 6.49 -19.18
N GLY A 24 -9.06 5.74 -19.57
CA GLY A 24 -10.29 6.26 -20.17
C GLY A 24 -11.25 6.94 -19.19
N PHE A 25 -11.32 6.47 -17.94
CA PHE A 25 -12.05 7.09 -16.84
C PHE A 25 -11.33 8.34 -16.34
N ILE A 26 -10.00 8.37 -16.34
CA ILE A 26 -9.23 9.60 -16.10
C ILE A 26 -9.52 10.62 -17.20
N TRP A 27 -9.56 10.22 -18.48
CA TRP A 27 -9.93 11.11 -19.59
C TRP A 27 -11.40 11.57 -19.55
N ALA A 28 -12.34 10.69 -19.21
CA ALA A 28 -13.77 11.02 -19.10
C ALA A 28 -14.07 11.87 -17.87
N ALA A 29 -13.39 11.63 -16.75
CA ALA A 29 -13.44 12.48 -15.56
C ALA A 29 -12.89 13.86 -15.91
N ASP A 30 -11.72 13.95 -16.54
CA ASP A 30 -11.12 15.22 -17.00
C ASP A 30 -12.06 15.98 -17.97
N TYR A 31 -12.75 15.30 -18.88
CA TYR A 31 -13.75 15.91 -19.77
C TYR A 31 -15.00 16.43 -19.04
N TYR A 32 -15.44 15.78 -17.95
CA TYR A 32 -16.65 16.15 -17.20
C TYR A 32 -16.39 17.11 -16.04
N THR A 33 -15.18 17.10 -15.46
CA THR A 33 -14.81 17.90 -14.29
C THR A 33 -13.92 19.10 -14.61
N SER A 34 -13.46 19.24 -15.86
CA SER A 34 -12.71 20.41 -16.32
C SER A 34 -13.47 21.72 -16.04
N PRO A 35 -12.91 22.68 -15.27
CA PRO A 35 -13.53 23.97 -15.07
C PRO A 35 -13.59 24.75 -16.40
N LYS A 36 -14.80 25.23 -16.76
CA LYS A 36 -15.08 25.94 -18.02
C LYS A 36 -14.33 27.27 -18.23
N ASN A 37 -13.47 27.66 -17.29
CA ASN A 37 -12.51 28.74 -17.42
C ASN A 37 -11.16 28.26 -16.87
N PRO A 38 -10.23 27.81 -17.72
CA PRO A 38 -8.91 27.41 -17.27
C PRO A 38 -8.14 28.67 -16.88
N SER A 39 -8.03 28.94 -15.58
CA SER A 39 -6.88 29.69 -15.09
C SER A 39 -5.65 28.87 -15.49
N ALA A 40 -4.84 29.45 -16.36
CA ALA A 40 -3.74 28.79 -17.07
C ALA A 40 -2.97 27.81 -16.17
N ILE A 41 -3.04 26.53 -16.53
CA ILE A 41 -2.06 25.53 -16.11
C ILE A 41 -0.71 26.10 -16.53
N GLY A 42 0.14 26.41 -15.54
CA GLY A 42 1.50 26.86 -15.80
C GLY A 42 2.20 25.88 -16.74
N PRO A 43 3.14 26.35 -17.59
CA PRO A 43 3.81 25.49 -18.55
C PRO A 43 4.38 24.28 -17.81
N ALA A 44 4.18 23.09 -18.40
CA ALA A 44 4.80 21.86 -17.92
C ALA A 44 6.27 22.15 -17.58
N PRO A 45 6.79 21.66 -16.43
CA PRO A 45 8.21 21.80 -16.13
C PRO A 45 8.96 21.29 -17.35
N THR A 46 9.79 22.16 -17.91
CA THR A 46 10.61 21.83 -19.08
C THR A 46 11.35 20.55 -18.71
N PRO A 47 11.22 19.45 -19.47
CA PRO A 47 11.98 18.25 -19.20
C PRO A 47 13.44 18.70 -19.10
N SER A 48 14.05 18.56 -17.92
CA SER A 48 15.50 18.62 -17.81
C SER A 48 15.98 17.62 -18.84
N ALA A 49 16.57 18.13 -19.91
CA ALA A 49 17.00 17.33 -21.03
C ALA A 49 17.95 16.28 -20.47
N TYR A 50 17.48 15.05 -20.34
CA TYR A 50 18.36 13.91 -20.44
C TYR A 50 18.96 14.04 -21.83
N THR A 51 20.14 14.64 -21.92
CA THR A 51 20.96 14.59 -23.12
C THR A 51 21.33 13.12 -23.31
N THR A 52 20.43 12.36 -23.94
CA THR A 52 20.78 11.17 -24.69
C THR A 52 21.64 11.65 -25.84
N GLN A 53 22.95 11.78 -25.59
CA GLN A 53 23.89 11.89 -26.69
C GLN A 53 23.71 10.65 -27.58
N GLY A 54 23.13 10.87 -28.77
CA GLY A 54 23.32 9.99 -29.93
C GLY A 54 22.29 8.89 -30.18
N LEU A 55 21.17 8.80 -29.47
CA LEU A 55 20.13 7.79 -29.78
C LEU A 55 18.87 8.45 -30.36
N ASP A 56 18.84 8.55 -31.69
CA ASP A 56 17.62 8.82 -32.45
C ASP A 56 16.77 7.54 -32.49
N TRP A 57 15.87 7.42 -31.52
CA TRP A 57 14.98 6.26 -31.38
C TRP A 57 14.09 6.04 -32.62
N ARG A 58 13.81 7.10 -33.41
CA ARG A 58 13.03 6.96 -34.65
C ARG A 58 13.85 6.31 -35.75
N ALA A 59 15.12 6.68 -35.87
CA ALA A 59 16.04 6.03 -36.81
C ALA A 59 16.24 4.55 -36.44
N ALA A 60 16.44 4.24 -35.16
CA ALA A 60 16.59 2.86 -34.68
C ALA A 60 15.34 2.01 -34.97
N LEU A 61 14.14 2.56 -34.75
CA LEU A 61 12.88 1.87 -35.05
C LEU A 61 12.70 1.59 -36.55
N ALA A 62 13.06 2.55 -37.42
CA ALA A 62 12.98 2.38 -38.86
C ALA A 62 13.92 1.28 -39.38
N THR A 63 15.12 1.16 -38.79
CA THR A 63 16.05 0.06 -39.10
C THR A 63 15.49 -1.30 -38.70
N ILE A 64 14.87 -1.40 -37.52
CA ILE A 64 14.28 -2.67 -37.03
C ILE A 64 13.07 -3.10 -37.90
N GLN A 65 12.28 -2.16 -38.39
CA GLN A 65 11.12 -2.46 -39.24
C GLN A 65 11.48 -2.86 -40.69
N GLY A 66 12.70 -2.55 -41.14
CA GLY A 66 13.19 -2.86 -42.49
C GLY A 66 13.92 -4.20 -42.63
N GLU A 67 14.30 -4.84 -41.52
CA GLU A 67 15.06 -6.09 -41.50
C GLU A 67 14.12 -7.32 -41.36
N PRO A 68 14.26 -8.36 -42.22
CA PRO A 68 13.39 -9.54 -42.20
C PRO A 68 13.73 -10.53 -41.07
N THR A 69 14.79 -10.27 -40.30
CA THR A 69 15.25 -11.14 -39.20
C THR A 69 15.12 -10.42 -37.87
N LEU A 70 14.56 -11.13 -36.88
CA LEU A 70 14.50 -10.64 -35.49
C LEU A 70 15.92 -10.31 -35.01
N PRO A 71 16.13 -9.17 -34.33
CA PRO A 71 17.43 -8.84 -33.75
C PRO A 71 17.87 -9.93 -32.78
N THR A 72 19.19 -10.17 -32.71
CA THR A 72 19.75 -11.13 -31.75
C THR A 72 19.39 -10.73 -30.32
N PRO A 73 19.00 -11.69 -29.46
CA PRO A 73 18.69 -11.38 -28.06
C PRO A 73 19.87 -10.68 -27.37
N PRO A 74 19.61 -9.67 -26.54
CA PRO A 74 20.66 -9.05 -25.73
C PRO A 74 21.32 -10.11 -24.83
N SER A 75 22.62 -9.96 -24.59
CA SER A 75 23.35 -10.84 -23.67
C SER A 75 22.86 -10.65 -22.23
N ALA A 76 23.04 -11.68 -21.39
CA ALA A 76 22.65 -11.63 -19.98
C ALA A 76 23.25 -10.42 -19.24
N ASP A 77 24.49 -10.04 -19.58
CA ASP A 77 25.16 -8.87 -18.99
C ASP A 77 24.48 -7.55 -19.37
N VAL A 78 24.01 -7.43 -20.61
CA VAL A 78 23.27 -6.25 -21.07
C VAL A 78 21.92 -6.15 -20.35
N VAL A 79 21.21 -7.28 -20.20
CA VAL A 79 19.94 -7.32 -19.46
C VAL A 79 20.16 -6.94 -17.99
N ALA A 80 21.19 -7.50 -17.34
CA ALA A 80 21.52 -7.18 -15.95
C ALA A 80 21.83 -5.69 -15.76
N ASN A 81 22.59 -5.08 -16.67
CA ASN A 81 22.89 -3.65 -16.63
C ASN A 81 21.64 -2.78 -16.84
N LEU A 82 20.73 -3.18 -17.74
CA LEU A 82 19.46 -2.49 -17.94
C LEU A 82 18.54 -2.60 -16.73
N LEU A 83 18.52 -3.76 -16.06
CA LEU A 83 17.78 -3.96 -14.82
C LEU A 83 18.36 -3.12 -13.67
N ALA A 84 19.68 -3.04 -13.53
CA ALA A 84 20.31 -2.15 -12.56
C ALA A 84 19.98 -0.67 -12.84
N ALA A 85 20.02 -0.26 -14.12
CA ALA A 85 19.64 1.09 -14.55
C ALA A 85 18.13 1.37 -14.47
N SER A 86 17.31 0.33 -14.29
CA SER A 86 15.86 0.47 -14.12
C SER A 86 15.47 0.93 -12.71
N GLU A 87 16.38 0.82 -11.74
CA GLU A 87 16.14 1.17 -10.35
C GLU A 87 16.14 2.68 -10.17
N THR A 88 15.03 3.20 -9.64
CA THR A 88 14.84 4.61 -9.34
C THR A 88 14.23 4.76 -7.94
N PRO A 89 14.27 5.95 -7.32
CA PRO A 89 13.56 6.20 -6.06
C PRO A 89 12.03 6.05 -6.15
N ASN A 90 11.46 6.02 -7.36
CA ASN A 90 10.03 5.84 -7.62
C ASN A 90 9.75 4.35 -7.93
N VAL A 91 8.97 3.69 -7.09
CA VAL A 91 8.65 2.26 -7.21
C VAL A 91 7.84 2.01 -8.48
N THR A 92 6.90 2.89 -8.80
CA THR A 92 6.08 2.80 -10.01
C THR A 92 6.94 2.83 -11.27
N GLU A 93 7.89 3.75 -11.35
CA GLU A 93 8.83 3.85 -12.46
C GLU A 93 9.76 2.63 -12.52
N THR A 94 10.30 2.20 -11.38
CA THR A 94 11.16 1.03 -11.29
C THR A 94 10.48 -0.23 -11.81
N ILE A 95 9.21 -0.43 -11.44
CA ILE A 95 8.39 -1.56 -11.89
C ILE A 95 8.11 -1.46 -13.38
N GLY A 96 7.70 -0.28 -13.87
CA GLY A 96 7.44 -0.05 -15.29
C GLY A 96 8.67 -0.36 -16.15
N ARG A 97 9.84 0.13 -15.73
CA ARG A 97 11.13 -0.12 -16.40
C ARG A 97 11.54 -1.60 -16.32
N THR A 98 11.39 -2.23 -15.16
CA THR A 98 11.70 -3.66 -14.97
C THR A 98 10.82 -4.55 -15.87
N ILE A 99 9.52 -4.28 -15.94
CA ILE A 99 8.59 -5.00 -16.82
C ILE A 99 9.01 -4.81 -18.29
N LEU A 100 9.34 -3.58 -18.69
CA LEU A 100 9.75 -3.30 -20.06
C LEU A 100 11.02 -4.06 -20.46
N VAL A 101 12.04 -4.08 -19.60
CA VAL A 101 13.30 -4.81 -19.84
C VAL A 101 13.05 -6.31 -19.94
N ASN A 102 12.35 -6.89 -18.96
CA ASN A 102 12.08 -8.33 -18.93
C ASN A 102 11.16 -8.79 -20.06
N LEU A 103 10.18 -7.98 -20.46
CA LEU A 103 9.32 -8.28 -21.61
C LEU A 103 10.07 -8.16 -22.93
N GLY A 104 10.94 -7.16 -23.07
CA GLY A 104 11.80 -7.00 -24.24
C GLY A 104 12.75 -8.18 -24.42
N GLU A 105 13.38 -8.62 -23.34
CA GLU A 105 14.22 -9.83 -23.33
C GLU A 105 13.42 -11.08 -23.73
N ALA A 106 12.27 -11.31 -23.10
CA ALA A 106 11.42 -12.46 -23.40
C ALA A 106 11.02 -12.48 -24.88
N LYS A 107 10.60 -11.34 -25.44
CA LYS A 107 10.23 -11.23 -26.85
C LYS A 107 11.40 -11.49 -27.80
N ALA A 108 12.60 -11.04 -27.46
CA ALA A 108 13.78 -11.33 -28.26
C ALA A 108 14.10 -12.83 -28.33
N GLN A 109 13.80 -13.57 -27.26
CA GLN A 109 13.93 -15.03 -27.20
C GLN A 109 12.76 -15.79 -27.84
N GLY A 110 11.79 -15.10 -28.45
CA GLY A 110 10.57 -15.71 -28.99
C GLY A 110 9.56 -16.13 -27.92
N LEU A 111 9.70 -15.64 -26.68
CA LEU A 111 8.83 -15.88 -25.53
C LEU A 111 7.98 -14.64 -25.22
N GLY A 112 7.11 -14.73 -24.19
CA GLY A 112 6.41 -13.56 -23.64
C GLY A 112 5.03 -13.29 -24.25
N SER A 113 4.59 -14.08 -25.22
CA SER A 113 3.18 -14.18 -25.61
C SER A 113 2.42 -15.24 -24.83
N ASP A 114 3.12 -16.12 -24.10
CA ASP A 114 2.56 -17.16 -23.27
C ASP A 114 2.28 -16.66 -21.83
N THR A 115 1.17 -17.13 -21.25
CA THR A 115 0.73 -16.75 -19.91
C THR A 115 1.79 -17.02 -18.82
N PRO A 116 2.46 -18.19 -18.78
CA PRO A 116 3.45 -18.46 -17.73
C PRO A 116 4.62 -17.46 -17.70
N THR A 117 5.13 -17.08 -18.87
CA THR A 117 6.20 -16.09 -18.96
C THR A 117 5.72 -14.71 -18.52
N GLN A 118 4.51 -14.30 -18.91
CA GLN A 118 3.92 -13.03 -18.49
C GLN A 118 3.70 -12.97 -16.97
N GLU A 119 3.16 -14.04 -16.37
CA GLU A 119 2.98 -14.14 -14.92
C GLU A 119 4.32 -14.03 -14.18
N ARG A 120 5.35 -14.75 -14.62
CA ARG A 120 6.69 -14.66 -14.02
C ARG A 120 7.24 -13.24 -14.06
N ILE A 121 7.10 -12.54 -15.19
CA ILE A 121 7.56 -11.14 -15.33
C ILE A 121 6.81 -10.23 -14.36
N VAL A 122 5.49 -10.34 -14.31
CA VAL A 122 4.65 -9.54 -13.40
C VAL A 122 4.99 -9.84 -11.93
N SER A 123 5.06 -11.12 -11.53
CA SER A 123 5.41 -11.51 -10.17
C SER A 123 6.79 -11.02 -9.76
N SER A 124 7.79 -11.09 -10.65
CA SER A 124 9.13 -10.57 -10.36
C SER A 124 9.17 -9.05 -10.15
N ALA A 125 8.32 -8.31 -10.87
CA ALA A 125 8.21 -6.87 -10.72
C ALA A 125 7.43 -6.49 -9.45
N LEU A 126 6.36 -7.22 -9.13
CA LEU A 126 5.58 -7.02 -7.91
C LEU A 126 6.37 -7.38 -6.65
N ALA A 127 7.28 -8.36 -6.69
CA ALA A 127 8.16 -8.68 -5.57
C ALA A 127 9.07 -7.51 -5.15
N LYS A 128 9.26 -6.50 -6.01
CA LYS A 128 9.99 -5.27 -5.68
C LYS A 128 9.15 -4.25 -4.87
N ILE A 129 7.85 -4.46 -4.72
CA ILE A 129 6.94 -3.60 -3.93
C ILE A 129 7.13 -3.82 -2.43
N ASP A 130 7.60 -4.99 -2.01
CA ASP A 130 7.91 -5.33 -0.61
C ASP A 130 9.19 -4.60 -0.15
N SER A 131 9.13 -3.28 -0.10
CA SER A 131 10.23 -2.44 0.36
C SER A 131 10.01 -2.03 1.82
N SER A 132 10.99 -2.46 2.61
CA SER A 132 11.26 -2.19 4.02
C SER A 132 10.62 -0.94 4.60
N GLN A 133 9.61 -1.15 5.45
CA GLN A 133 9.20 -0.18 6.45
C GLN A 133 10.13 -0.30 7.66
N ASN A 134 10.81 0.79 8.03
CA ASN A 134 11.47 0.91 9.33
C ASN A 134 10.39 1.12 10.40
N THR A 135 9.71 0.05 10.75
CA THR A 135 8.71 0.05 11.84
C THR A 135 9.39 -0.31 13.16
N THR A 136 9.02 0.39 14.22
CA THR A 136 9.37 -0.05 15.58
C THR A 136 8.56 -1.30 15.91
N LEU A 137 9.25 -2.44 16.04
CA LEU A 137 8.65 -3.70 16.46
C LEU A 137 8.94 -3.94 17.93
N TYR A 138 7.86 -4.14 18.68
CA TYR A 138 7.89 -4.48 20.09
C TYR A 138 7.94 -6.00 20.26
N THR A 139 8.50 -6.42 21.38
CA THR A 139 8.62 -7.79 21.82
C THR A 139 7.94 -7.97 23.18
N THR A 140 7.81 -9.22 23.63
CA THR A 140 7.29 -9.50 24.97
C THR A 140 8.15 -8.91 26.09
N ALA A 141 9.43 -8.63 25.84
CA ALA A 141 10.34 -8.02 26.81
C ALA A 141 10.03 -6.53 27.05
N ASP A 142 9.33 -5.89 26.10
CA ASP A 142 8.92 -4.49 26.21
C ASP A 142 7.62 -4.32 27.02
N LEU A 143 6.91 -5.42 27.32
CA LEU A 143 5.62 -5.38 28.02
C LEU A 143 5.78 -5.53 29.53
N ALA A 144 5.04 -4.72 30.29
CA ALA A 144 4.87 -4.90 31.72
C ALA A 144 3.81 -5.98 32.02
N VAL A 145 4.22 -7.26 31.98
CA VAL A 145 3.29 -8.38 32.20
C VAL A 145 2.97 -8.57 33.69
N VAL A 146 1.68 -8.63 34.02
CA VAL A 146 1.16 -8.85 35.38
C VAL A 146 0.34 -10.13 35.50
N ALA A 147 0.11 -10.59 36.73
CA ALA A 147 -0.71 -11.78 36.99
C ALA A 147 -2.18 -11.57 36.60
N ASP A 148 -2.82 -12.62 36.10
CA ASP A 148 -4.25 -12.60 35.75
C ASP A 148 -5.11 -12.63 37.01
N ASN A 149 -5.96 -11.62 37.16
CA ASN A 149 -7.04 -11.56 38.13
C ASN A 149 -8.11 -10.56 37.65
N PRO A 150 -9.33 -10.56 38.21
CA PRO A 150 -10.40 -9.68 37.73
C PRO A 150 -10.02 -8.19 37.74
N GLN A 151 -9.27 -7.75 38.76
CA GLN A 151 -8.83 -6.36 38.87
C GLN A 151 -7.81 -6.00 37.78
N SER A 152 -6.81 -6.85 37.51
CA SER A 152 -5.82 -6.58 36.46
C SER A 152 -6.43 -6.58 35.06
N LEU A 153 -7.42 -7.45 34.81
CA LEU A 153 -8.18 -7.47 33.56
C LEU A 153 -9.01 -6.19 33.37
N ALA A 154 -9.72 -5.74 34.41
CA ALA A 154 -10.51 -4.50 34.35
C ALA A 154 -9.62 -3.25 34.16
N ILE A 155 -8.51 -3.15 34.90
CA ILE A 155 -7.54 -2.05 34.74
C ILE A 155 -6.98 -2.03 33.32
N TYR A 156 -6.61 -3.19 32.79
CA TYR A 156 -6.12 -3.31 31.42
C TYR A 156 -7.17 -2.88 30.38
N GLY A 157 -8.41 -3.37 30.50
CA GLY A 157 -9.49 -3.01 29.58
C GLY A 157 -9.76 -1.52 29.54
N ASN A 158 -9.83 -0.87 30.70
CA ASN A 158 -9.96 0.59 30.80
C ASN A 158 -8.75 1.33 30.23
N GLY A 159 -7.54 0.85 30.54
CA GLY A 159 -6.29 1.46 30.09
C GLY A 159 -6.16 1.48 28.58
N VAL A 160 -6.50 0.37 27.91
CA VAL A 160 -6.46 0.29 26.44
C VAL A 160 -7.42 1.29 25.80
N ILE A 161 -8.69 1.30 26.21
CA ILE A 161 -9.68 2.21 25.59
C ILE A 161 -9.33 3.67 25.90
N SER A 162 -8.99 3.99 27.14
CA SER A 162 -8.60 5.36 27.52
C SER A 162 -7.38 5.84 26.74
N THR A 163 -6.41 4.97 26.47
CA THR A 163 -5.24 5.31 25.64
C THR A 163 -5.68 5.67 24.23
N LEU A 164 -6.56 4.88 23.61
CA LEU A 164 -7.01 5.14 22.23
C LEU A 164 -7.86 6.41 22.13
N GLU A 165 -8.73 6.66 23.11
CA GLU A 165 -9.55 7.88 23.18
C GLU A 165 -8.73 9.17 23.30
N GLN A 166 -7.51 9.09 23.86
CA GLN A 166 -6.58 10.21 23.92
C GLN A 166 -5.93 10.54 22.58
N HIS A 167 -6.00 9.63 21.59
CA HIS A 167 -5.45 9.82 20.24
C HIS A 167 -6.56 9.76 19.17
N PRO A 168 -7.56 10.66 19.19
CA PRO A 168 -8.71 10.58 18.28
C PRO A 168 -8.34 10.75 16.80
N LYS A 169 -7.18 11.36 16.51
CA LYS A 169 -6.63 11.46 15.15
C LYS A 169 -6.12 10.14 14.60
N ALA A 170 -5.96 9.09 15.42
CA ALA A 170 -5.63 7.75 14.96
C ALA A 170 -6.88 7.07 14.35
N SER A 171 -7.42 7.67 13.29
CA SER A 171 -8.70 7.30 12.67
C SER A 171 -8.50 6.68 11.28
N PRO A 172 -9.03 5.47 11.04
CA PRO A 172 -9.10 4.92 9.70
C PRO A 172 -10.00 5.71 8.75
N GLU A 173 -11.09 6.27 9.26
CA GLU A 173 -12.06 7.06 8.49
C GLU A 173 -11.42 8.33 7.95
N GLU A 174 -10.72 9.10 8.79
CA GLU A 174 -10.00 10.32 8.37
C GLU A 174 -8.92 9.99 7.34
N THR A 175 -8.25 8.84 7.49
CA THR A 175 -7.21 8.36 6.57
C THR A 175 -7.79 8.06 5.20
N LEU A 176 -8.86 7.26 5.14
CA LEU A 176 -9.51 6.90 3.88
C LEU A 176 -10.13 8.12 3.19
N LEU A 177 -10.69 9.06 3.96
CA LEU A 177 -11.23 10.31 3.42
C LEU A 177 -10.13 11.19 2.80
N ALA A 178 -8.99 11.36 3.47
CA ALA A 178 -7.86 12.14 2.96
C ALA A 178 -7.30 11.54 1.66
N ILE A 179 -7.14 10.22 1.63
CA ILE A 179 -6.68 9.46 0.46
C ILE A 179 -7.68 9.58 -0.69
N GLY A 180 -8.97 9.37 -0.43
CA GLY A 180 -10.04 9.49 -1.42
C GLY A 180 -10.07 10.87 -2.06
N ASN A 181 -10.07 11.93 -1.24
CA ASN A 181 -10.06 13.31 -1.73
C ASN A 181 -8.82 13.62 -2.59
N ALA A 182 -7.64 13.15 -2.19
CA ALA A 182 -6.41 13.35 -2.95
C ALA A 182 -6.45 12.67 -4.33
N VAL A 183 -6.99 11.45 -4.40
CA VAL A 183 -7.11 10.70 -5.65
C VAL A 183 -8.16 11.31 -6.56
N ASP A 184 -9.33 11.67 -6.02
CA ASP A 184 -10.46 12.18 -6.80
C ASP A 184 -10.17 13.58 -7.39
N SER A 185 -9.43 14.41 -6.66
CA SER A 185 -9.08 15.77 -7.10
C SER A 185 -7.73 15.86 -7.81
N GLY A 186 -6.86 14.86 -7.66
CA GLY A 186 -5.45 14.94 -8.04
C GLY A 186 -4.64 15.94 -7.21
N ASP A 187 -5.17 16.43 -6.08
CA ASP A 187 -4.50 17.41 -5.22
C ASP A 187 -3.82 16.75 -4.01
N SER A 188 -2.48 16.78 -4.01
CA SER A 188 -1.66 16.28 -2.91
C SER A 188 -1.84 17.04 -1.58
N SER A 189 -2.44 18.23 -1.59
CA SER A 189 -2.70 19.01 -0.38
C SER A 189 -3.59 18.26 0.63
N HIS A 190 -4.51 17.41 0.13
CA HIS A 190 -5.35 16.54 0.95
C HIS A 190 -4.55 15.51 1.76
N LEU A 191 -3.32 15.19 1.35
CA LEU A 191 -2.44 14.24 2.05
C LEU A 191 -1.59 14.91 3.15
N ALA A 192 -1.67 16.22 3.33
CA ALA A 192 -0.87 16.93 4.34
C ALA A 192 -1.15 16.46 5.77
N GLY A 193 -2.42 16.17 6.09
CA GLY A 193 -2.87 15.70 7.40
C GLY A 193 -2.37 14.30 7.78
N LEU A 194 -1.94 13.49 6.81
CA LEU A 194 -1.47 12.11 7.05
C LEU A 194 -0.30 12.03 8.02
N THR A 195 0.52 13.09 8.12
CA THR A 195 1.65 13.10 9.07
C THR A 195 1.18 13.19 10.53
N GLU A 196 0.11 13.95 10.79
CA GLU A 196 -0.44 14.06 12.14
C GLU A 196 -1.14 12.77 12.56
N ILE A 197 -1.86 12.14 11.64
CA ILE A 197 -2.51 10.84 11.86
C ILE A 197 -1.46 9.76 12.15
N ALA A 198 -0.38 9.70 11.36
CA ALA A 198 0.74 8.77 11.59
C ALA A 198 1.34 8.93 13.00
N ASN A 199 1.53 10.18 13.43
CA ASN A 199 2.05 10.47 14.77
C ASN A 199 1.06 10.06 15.87
N ALA A 200 -0.25 10.23 15.67
CA ALA A 200 -1.26 9.77 16.61
C ALA A 200 -1.21 8.24 16.80
N TYR A 201 -1.15 7.47 15.70
CA TYR A 201 -0.95 6.01 15.79
C TYR A 201 0.35 5.62 16.49
N LYS A 202 1.45 6.32 16.18
CA LYS A 202 2.75 6.06 16.82
C LYS A 202 2.70 6.31 18.33
N ASN A 203 2.09 7.42 18.75
CA ASN A 203 1.96 7.76 20.16
C ASN A 203 1.05 6.77 20.89
N ALA A 204 -0.10 6.41 20.29
CA ALA A 204 -0.98 5.38 20.81
C ALA A 204 -0.23 4.05 21.01
N ALA A 205 0.56 3.59 20.03
CA ALA A 205 1.36 2.37 20.18
C ALA A 205 2.36 2.46 21.35
N ASN A 206 3.06 3.59 21.49
CA ASN A 206 4.04 3.78 22.57
C ASN A 206 3.37 3.74 23.96
N GLU A 207 2.21 4.38 24.11
CA GLU A 207 1.47 4.43 25.37
C GLU A 207 0.84 3.07 25.71
N LEU A 208 0.33 2.34 24.70
CA LEU A 208 -0.20 1.00 24.88
C LEU A 208 0.87 0.02 25.42
N VAL A 209 2.11 0.11 24.95
CA VAL A 209 3.24 -0.72 25.43
C VAL A 209 3.50 -0.51 26.92
N ALA A 210 3.30 0.71 27.42
CA ALA A 210 3.55 1.06 28.82
C ALA A 210 2.47 0.54 29.78
N LEU A 211 1.36 0.00 29.27
CA LEU A 211 0.29 -0.55 30.10
C LEU A 211 0.75 -1.82 30.83
N SER A 212 0.18 -2.05 32.02
CA SER A 212 0.29 -3.34 32.69
C SER A 212 -0.64 -4.34 32.02
N VAL A 213 -0.08 -5.43 31.47
CA VAL A 213 -0.80 -6.39 30.62
C VAL A 213 -1.00 -7.71 31.35
N PRO A 214 -2.24 -8.18 31.54
CA PRO A 214 -2.51 -9.51 32.08
C PRO A 214 -1.83 -10.59 31.23
N LYS A 215 -1.19 -11.56 31.87
CA LYS A 215 -0.41 -12.62 31.21
C LYS A 215 -1.20 -13.31 30.11
N THR A 216 -2.48 -13.61 30.33
CA THR A 216 -3.38 -14.23 29.33
C THR A 216 -3.60 -13.39 28.08
N LEU A 217 -3.55 -12.06 28.19
CA LEU A 217 -3.79 -11.13 27.08
C LEU A 217 -2.50 -10.65 26.40
N SER A 218 -1.34 -10.92 27.00
CA SER A 218 -0.03 -10.45 26.48
C SER A 218 0.23 -10.77 25.00
N PRO A 219 -0.12 -11.94 24.44
CA PRO A 219 0.12 -12.20 23.01
C PRO A 219 -0.77 -11.35 22.11
N LEU A 220 -2.06 -11.22 22.46
CA LEU A 220 -3.03 -10.42 21.69
C LEU A 220 -2.68 -8.93 21.76
N HIS A 221 -2.30 -8.45 22.95
CA HIS A 221 -1.86 -7.08 23.16
C HIS A 221 -0.60 -6.76 22.35
N LEU A 222 0.42 -7.62 22.38
CA LEU A 222 1.64 -7.42 21.61
C LEU A 222 1.37 -7.31 20.11
N GLN A 223 0.51 -8.18 19.59
CA GLN A 223 0.10 -8.16 18.19
C GLN A 223 -0.65 -6.86 17.85
N MET A 224 -1.56 -6.42 18.72
CA MET A 224 -2.31 -5.16 18.56
C MET A 224 -1.37 -3.95 18.50
N VAL A 225 -0.46 -3.82 19.46
CA VAL A 225 0.53 -2.73 19.48
C VAL A 225 1.38 -2.73 18.21
N ASN A 226 1.89 -3.90 17.81
CA ASN A 226 2.71 -4.01 16.61
C ASN A 226 1.91 -3.65 15.34
N ASN A 227 0.62 -4.00 15.27
CA ASN A 227 -0.23 -3.60 14.15
C ASN A 227 -0.45 -2.08 14.12
N ILE A 228 -0.72 -1.45 15.26
CA ILE A 228 -0.87 0.01 15.38
C ILE A 228 0.44 0.72 15.00
N SER A 229 1.59 0.22 15.45
CA SER A 229 2.92 0.74 15.06
C SER A 229 3.17 0.60 13.55
N ARG A 230 2.80 -0.54 12.96
CA ARG A 230 2.91 -0.78 11.51
C ARG A 230 1.96 0.11 10.72
N ILE A 231 0.74 0.34 11.20
CA ILE A 231 -0.19 1.32 10.64
C ILE A 231 0.47 2.69 10.56
N ALA A 232 1.11 3.16 11.63
CA ALA A 232 1.83 4.45 11.61
C ALA A 232 2.89 4.52 10.49
N SER A 233 3.58 3.42 10.19
CA SER A 233 4.61 3.40 9.14
C SER A 233 4.05 3.43 7.71
N THR A 234 2.82 2.96 7.47
CA THR A 234 2.25 2.95 6.11
C THR A 234 1.98 4.36 5.56
N TYR A 235 1.83 5.37 6.43
CA TYR A 235 1.56 6.75 6.02
C TYR A 235 2.68 7.37 5.20
N ALA A 236 3.94 6.94 5.40
CA ALA A 236 5.05 7.41 4.57
C ALA A 236 4.85 7.03 3.09
N ASP A 237 4.27 5.86 2.83
CA ASP A 237 3.97 5.38 1.48
C ASP A 237 2.69 6.01 0.95
N MET A 238 1.61 6.05 1.76
CA MET A 238 0.34 6.64 1.34
C MET A 238 0.48 8.13 1.00
N LYS A 239 1.38 8.86 1.68
CA LYS A 239 1.65 10.28 1.41
C LYS A 239 2.23 10.56 0.03
N VAL A 240 2.92 9.59 -0.57
CA VAL A 240 3.50 9.74 -1.91
C VAL A 240 2.62 9.16 -3.01
N MET A 241 1.38 8.75 -2.71
CA MET A 241 0.51 8.03 -3.65
C MET A 241 0.28 8.72 -5.00
N LEU A 242 0.21 10.05 -5.06
CA LEU A 242 0.06 10.74 -6.36
C LEU A 242 1.36 10.79 -7.17
N ALA A 243 2.51 10.80 -6.50
CA ALA A 243 3.83 10.82 -7.14
C ALA A 243 4.34 9.41 -7.47
N ASP A 244 3.99 8.42 -6.64
CA ASP A 244 4.37 7.01 -6.76
C ASP A 244 3.16 6.12 -6.43
N PRO A 245 2.23 5.94 -7.38
CA PRO A 245 0.95 5.24 -7.15
C PRO A 245 1.08 3.80 -6.66
N LEU A 246 2.04 3.03 -7.18
CA LEU A 246 2.21 1.64 -6.74
C LEU A 246 2.71 1.56 -5.30
N ARG A 247 3.61 2.46 -4.89
CA ARG A 247 4.04 2.57 -3.50
C ARG A 247 2.89 3.00 -2.59
N GLY A 248 2.16 4.05 -2.97
CA GLY A 248 1.01 4.53 -2.21
C GLY A 248 -0.08 3.47 -2.04
N LEU A 249 -0.39 2.75 -3.12
CA LEU A 249 -1.36 1.66 -3.10
C LEU A 249 -0.90 0.49 -2.22
N ALA A 250 0.39 0.15 -2.25
CA ALA A 250 0.95 -0.85 -1.35
C ALA A 250 0.77 -0.45 0.12
N GLY A 251 1.11 0.79 0.47
CA GLY A 251 0.88 1.36 1.79
C GLY A 251 -0.59 1.31 2.21
N LEU A 252 -1.51 1.67 1.32
CA LEU A 252 -2.96 1.60 1.57
C LEU A 252 -3.46 0.17 1.79
N ARG A 253 -3.01 -0.79 0.98
CA ARG A 253 -3.36 -2.21 1.17
C ARG A 253 -2.89 -2.71 2.53
N THR A 254 -1.64 -2.42 2.90
CA THR A 254 -1.09 -2.80 4.20
C THR A 254 -1.86 -2.14 5.34
N PHE A 255 -2.20 -0.86 5.20
CA PHE A 255 -3.03 -0.12 6.15
C PHE A 255 -4.39 -0.80 6.39
N GLN A 256 -5.10 -1.14 5.31
CA GLN A 256 -6.40 -1.82 5.38
C GLN A 256 -6.28 -3.18 6.05
N SER A 257 -5.31 -4.01 5.63
CA SER A 257 -5.08 -5.33 6.20
C SER A 257 -4.79 -5.27 7.71
N LEU A 258 -3.94 -4.33 8.14
CA LEU A 258 -3.60 -4.16 9.55
C LEU A 258 -4.77 -3.62 10.37
N THR A 259 -5.58 -2.73 9.80
CA THR A 259 -6.79 -2.19 10.45
C THR A 259 -7.81 -3.31 10.68
N GLU A 260 -8.06 -4.15 9.67
CA GLU A 260 -8.94 -5.32 9.82
C GLU A 260 -8.42 -6.33 10.84
N GLU A 261 -7.12 -6.60 10.83
CA GLU A 261 -6.50 -7.50 11.80
C GLU A 261 -6.60 -6.94 13.21
N THR A 262 -6.38 -5.64 13.37
CA THR A 262 -6.56 -4.93 14.63
C THR A 262 -8.00 -5.06 15.13
N SER A 263 -9.00 -4.81 14.29
CA SER A 263 -10.42 -5.00 14.66
C SER A 263 -10.71 -6.42 15.14
N ARG A 264 -10.15 -7.44 14.50
CA ARG A 264 -10.27 -8.84 14.97
C ARG A 264 -9.62 -9.06 16.33
N LEU A 265 -8.47 -8.43 16.59
CA LEU A 265 -7.80 -8.50 17.90
C LEU A 265 -8.64 -7.83 19.00
N PHE A 266 -9.27 -6.69 18.72
CA PHE A 266 -10.20 -6.05 19.66
C PHE A 266 -11.37 -6.99 20.02
N ILE A 267 -11.98 -7.65 19.03
CA ILE A 267 -13.04 -8.63 19.26
C ILE A 267 -12.53 -9.80 20.13
N ASN A 268 -11.35 -10.34 19.83
CA ASN A 268 -10.78 -11.45 20.61
C ASN A 268 -10.48 -11.04 22.06
N ILE A 269 -10.01 -9.82 22.29
CA ILE A 269 -9.79 -9.26 23.63
C ILE A 269 -11.12 -9.07 24.35
N ALA A 270 -12.14 -8.53 23.67
CA ALA A 270 -13.49 -8.37 24.22
C ALA A 270 -14.09 -9.71 24.67
N GLN A 271 -13.99 -10.75 23.82
CA GLN A 271 -14.42 -12.11 24.13
C GLN A 271 -13.65 -12.71 25.31
N ALA A 272 -12.36 -12.36 25.47
CA ALA A 272 -11.59 -12.79 26.62
C ALA A 272 -12.09 -12.13 27.92
N PHE A 273 -12.52 -10.87 27.90
CA PHE A 273 -13.17 -10.25 29.05
C PHE A 273 -14.49 -10.94 29.40
N ASP A 274 -15.37 -11.17 28.42
CA ASP A 274 -16.65 -11.86 28.60
C ASP A 274 -16.47 -13.26 29.20
N LYS A 275 -15.55 -14.06 28.64
CA LYS A 275 -15.22 -15.41 29.13
C LYS A 275 -14.70 -15.41 30.58
N ASN A 276 -14.03 -14.35 31.01
CA ASN A 276 -13.52 -14.20 32.36
C ASN A 276 -14.51 -13.48 33.31
N GLY A 277 -15.73 -13.20 32.86
CA GLY A 277 -16.77 -12.54 33.66
C GLY A 277 -16.42 -11.09 34.03
N ILE A 278 -15.61 -10.42 33.21
CA ILE A 278 -15.24 -9.02 33.39
C ILE A 278 -16.32 -8.16 32.76
N LEU A 279 -17.03 -7.41 33.60
CA LEU A 279 -18.08 -6.47 33.19
C LEU A 279 -17.57 -5.05 33.34
N PHE A 280 -17.88 -4.21 32.35
CA PHE A 280 -17.58 -2.79 32.38
C PHE A 280 -18.88 -1.99 32.48
N ASN A 281 -18.95 -1.03 33.39
CA ASN A 281 -20.05 -0.10 33.58
C ASN A 281 -20.08 0.97 32.49
N GLU A 282 -21.23 1.61 32.25
CA GLU A 282 -21.39 2.64 31.21
C GLU A 282 -20.52 3.90 31.43
N ASP A 283 -20.07 4.14 32.65
CA ASP A 283 -19.26 5.30 33.04
C ASP A 283 -17.74 5.07 32.97
N GLU A 284 -17.29 3.85 32.67
CA GLU A 284 -15.87 3.55 32.48
C GLU A 284 -15.50 3.37 31.01
N PRO A 285 -14.28 3.77 30.58
CA PRO A 285 -13.83 3.63 29.19
C PRO A 285 -13.98 2.20 28.64
N GLY A 286 -13.75 1.20 29.50
CA GLY A 286 -13.88 -0.20 29.15
C GLY A 286 -15.29 -0.63 28.73
N TYR A 287 -16.32 0.20 28.92
CA TYR A 287 -17.67 -0.07 28.40
C TYR A 287 -17.65 -0.38 26.90
N ALA A 288 -16.76 0.26 26.13
CA ALA A 288 -16.60 0.03 24.70
C ALA A 288 -16.37 -1.45 24.33
N TRP A 289 -15.77 -2.25 25.23
CA TRP A 289 -15.60 -3.69 25.01
C TRP A 289 -16.92 -4.44 24.92
N SER A 290 -17.94 -4.01 25.68
CA SER A 290 -19.27 -4.65 25.68
C SER A 290 -19.98 -4.49 24.33
N LEU A 291 -19.75 -3.37 23.63
CA LEU A 291 -20.31 -3.09 22.31
C LEU A 291 -19.76 -4.01 21.21
N LEU A 292 -18.57 -4.58 21.42
CA LEU A 292 -17.90 -5.46 20.46
C LEU A 292 -18.37 -6.92 20.51
N VAL A 293 -19.00 -7.33 21.62
CA VAL A 293 -19.49 -8.71 21.84
C VAL A 293 -21.02 -8.81 21.89
N ALA A 294 -21.73 -7.68 21.89
CA ALA A 294 -23.20 -7.68 21.83
C ALA A 294 -23.71 -8.33 20.52
N PRO A 295 -24.65 -9.29 20.59
CA PRO A 295 -25.33 -9.78 19.40
C PRO A 295 -26.18 -8.64 18.82
N TYR A 296 -25.87 -8.23 17.59
CA TYR A 296 -26.72 -7.35 16.78
C TYR A 296 -28.05 -8.03 16.42
#